data_AF-A0A6B2DED6-F1
#
_entry.id   AF-A0A6B2DED6-F1
#
_cell.length_a   1.000
_cell.length_b   1.000
_cell.length_c   1.000
_cell.angle_alpha   90.00
_cell.angle_beta   90.00
_cell.angle_gamma   90.00
#
_symmetry.space_group_name_H-M   'P 1'
#
loop_
_entity.id
_entity.type
_entity.pdbx_description
1 polymer ?
#
loop_
_entity_poly.entity_id
_entity_poly.type
_entity_poly.pdbx_seq_one_letter_code
_entity_poly.pdbx_strand_id
1 'polypeptide(L)'
;MTNSEFDFRRAIPDRPGPRDIEQLEAQTRALRAVDYRGGGGMCRDAVLVRIHLGHELLRASVAEPLRTRLCAAVADLHNLAAWASFDSGHVGAAHHHLDLALSLAEHCGQDDLAANIRYRRGRIHLHHGAADAALAQFQHGRLAARRAGSALAASILSANQAWAYAEKGDERLALDLLGRA
;
A
#
# COMPACT_ATOMS: atom_id res chain seq x y z
N MET A 1 44.05 14.04 -7.40
CA MET A 1 42.68 14.56 -7.21
C MET A 1 41.93 14.37 -8.51
N THR A 2 41.04 13.38 -8.55
CA THR A 2 39.97 13.29 -9.55
C THR A 2 38.73 12.84 -8.78
N ASN A 3 37.74 13.73 -8.74
CA ASN A 3 36.50 13.56 -8.01
C ASN A 3 35.75 12.32 -8.50
N SER A 4 35.44 11.41 -7.58
CA SER A 4 34.44 10.36 -7.74
C SER A 4 33.06 11.02 -7.60
N GLU A 5 32.64 11.71 -8.66
CA GLU A 5 31.34 12.37 -8.76
C GLU A 5 30.28 11.35 -9.23
N PHE A 6 29.38 11.03 -8.30
CA PHE A 6 28.01 10.56 -8.50
C PHE A 6 27.77 9.54 -9.63
N ASP A 7 28.00 8.27 -9.32
CA ASP A 7 27.34 7.18 -10.03
C ASP A 7 25.84 7.18 -9.67
N PHE A 8 25.03 7.85 -10.50
CA PHE A 8 23.57 7.91 -10.37
C PHE A 8 22.87 6.56 -10.60
N ARG A 9 23.62 5.49 -10.89
CA ARG A 9 23.11 4.12 -10.92
C ARG A 9 23.91 3.28 -9.94
N ARG A 10 23.53 3.30 -8.66
CA ARG A 10 23.98 2.24 -7.75
C ARG A 10 23.59 0.91 -8.39
N ALA A 11 24.58 0.15 -8.84
CA ALA A 11 24.38 -1.16 -9.44
C ALA A 11 23.56 -2.02 -8.46
N ILE A 12 22.56 -2.71 -8.99
CA ILE A 12 21.70 -3.56 -8.19
C ILE A 12 22.55 -4.72 -7.71
N PRO A 13 22.70 -4.92 -6.38
CA PRO A 13 23.60 -5.94 -5.89
C PRO A 13 23.08 -7.32 -6.28
N ASP A 14 23.98 -8.22 -6.71
CA ASP A 14 23.64 -9.61 -7.03
C ASP A 14 23.04 -10.36 -5.82
N ARG A 15 23.38 -9.90 -4.61
CA ARG A 15 22.91 -10.41 -3.32
C ARG A 15 22.47 -9.26 -2.41
N PRO A 16 21.22 -8.79 -2.51
CA PRO A 16 20.70 -7.73 -1.65
C PRO A 16 20.77 -8.09 -0.17
N GLY A 17 21.22 -7.13 0.63
CA GLY A 17 21.33 -7.27 2.08
C GLY A 17 20.30 -6.45 2.85
N PRO A 18 20.33 -6.51 4.20
CA PRO A 18 19.41 -5.75 5.06
C PRO A 18 19.40 -4.25 4.75
N ARG A 19 20.58 -3.65 4.47
CA ARG A 19 20.71 -2.22 4.15
C ARG A 19 20.00 -1.82 2.86
N ASP A 20 19.93 -2.69 1.86
CA ASP A 20 19.25 -2.38 0.60
C ASP A 20 17.74 -2.35 0.81
N ILE A 21 17.23 -3.25 1.64
CA ILE A 21 15.81 -3.28 2.04
C ILE A 21 15.47 -2.07 2.92
N GLU A 22 16.31 -1.76 3.93
CA GLU A 22 16.15 -0.57 4.77
C GLU A 22 16.11 0.72 3.95
N GLN A 23 16.95 0.81 2.92
CA GLN A 23 16.98 1.95 2.03
C GLN A 23 15.68 2.09 1.22
N LEU A 24 15.13 0.97 0.72
CA LEU A 24 13.85 0.95 0.00
C LEU A 24 12.68 1.35 0.90
N GLU A 25 12.63 0.82 2.12
CA GLU A 25 11.63 1.16 3.13
C GLU A 25 11.73 2.64 3.54
N ALA A 26 12.94 3.16 3.75
CA ALA A 26 13.17 4.56 4.10
C ALA A 26 12.71 5.50 2.98
N GLN A 27 12.99 5.15 1.72
CA GLN A 27 12.51 5.88 0.55
C GLN A 27 10.99 5.86 0.44
N THR A 28 10.38 4.71 0.71
CA THR A 28 8.91 4.56 0.73
C THR A 28 8.29 5.46 1.80
N ARG A 29 8.84 5.48 3.02
CA ARG A 29 8.40 6.40 4.09
C ARG A 29 8.57 7.87 3.71
N ALA A 30 9.68 8.23 3.08
CA ALA A 30 9.92 9.60 2.64
C ALA A 30 8.90 10.05 1.57
N LEU A 31 8.60 9.19 0.59
CA LEU A 31 7.61 9.46 -0.46
C LEU A 31 6.19 9.54 0.11
N ARG A 32 5.84 8.67 1.06
CA ARG A 32 4.57 8.76 1.80
C ARG A 32 4.44 10.07 2.58
N ALA A 33 5.53 10.59 3.13
CA ALA A 33 5.51 11.89 3.79
C ALA A 33 5.30 13.05 2.79
N VAL A 34 5.76 12.91 1.55
CA VAL A 34 5.46 13.88 0.47
C VAL A 34 3.98 13.80 0.09
N ASP A 35 3.45 12.59 -0.12
CA ASP A 35 2.03 12.32 -0.37
C ASP A 35 1.13 12.99 0.69
N TYR A 36 1.43 12.81 1.98
CA TYR A 36 0.65 13.44 3.05
C TYR A 36 0.67 14.96 3.07
N ARG A 37 1.72 15.61 2.56
CA ARG A 37 1.84 17.09 2.56
C ARG A 37 1.30 17.73 1.29
N GLY A 38 1.40 17.05 0.17
CA GLY A 38 1.19 17.64 -1.16
C GLY A 38 0.28 16.85 -2.09
N GLY A 39 -0.30 15.74 -1.62
CA GLY A 39 -1.06 14.79 -2.44
C GLY A 39 -0.14 13.87 -3.25
N GLY A 40 -0.65 12.69 -3.60
CA GLY A 40 0.20 11.64 -4.15
C GLY A 40 0.76 11.91 -5.55
N GLY A 41 0.15 12.83 -6.31
CA GLY A 41 0.68 13.24 -7.62
C GLY A 41 2.08 13.83 -7.58
N MET A 42 2.48 14.48 -6.47
CA MET A 42 3.83 15.03 -6.31
C MET A 42 4.93 13.97 -6.19
N CYS A 43 4.58 12.73 -5.85
CA CYS A 43 5.54 11.65 -5.66
C CYS A 43 5.39 10.50 -6.66
N ARG A 44 4.35 10.50 -7.51
CA ARG A 44 3.97 9.35 -8.34
C ARG A 44 5.14 8.79 -9.16
N ASP A 45 5.80 9.63 -9.95
CA ASP A 45 6.89 9.17 -10.82
C ASP A 45 8.09 8.66 -10.01
N ALA A 46 8.40 9.32 -8.90
CA ALA A 46 9.44 8.86 -7.99
C ALA A 46 9.10 7.49 -7.37
N VAL A 47 7.83 7.24 -7.02
CA VAL A 47 7.37 5.93 -6.52
C VAL A 47 7.52 4.85 -7.61
N LEU A 48 7.13 5.14 -8.87
CA LEU A 48 7.25 4.20 -9.98
C LEU A 48 8.72 3.80 -10.24
N VAL A 49 9.65 4.74 -10.14
CA VAL A 49 11.09 4.44 -10.21
C VAL A 49 11.53 3.50 -9.09
N ARG A 50 11.01 3.67 -7.87
CA ARG A 50 11.32 2.77 -6.74
C ARG A 50 10.71 1.38 -6.89
N ILE A 51 9.54 1.26 -7.50
CA ILE A 51 8.94 -0.04 -7.83
C ILE A 51 9.84 -0.84 -8.76
N HIS A 52 10.37 -0.20 -9.82
CA HIS A 52 11.30 -0.86 -10.73
C HIS A 52 12.52 -1.40 -9.99
N LEU A 53 13.16 -0.58 -9.14
CA LEU A 53 14.27 -1.02 -8.29
C LEU A 53 13.88 -2.16 -7.36
N GLY A 54 12.71 -2.09 -6.73
CA GLY A 54 12.20 -3.15 -5.85
C GLY A 54 12.06 -4.51 -6.55
N HIS A 55 11.55 -4.52 -7.78
CA HIS A 55 11.42 -5.74 -8.58
C HIS A 55 12.75 -6.31 -9.05
N GLU A 56 13.72 -5.45 -9.37
CA GLU A 56 15.09 -5.89 -9.65
C GLU A 56 15.72 -6.55 -8.41
N LEU A 57 15.54 -5.98 -7.22
CA LEU A 57 16.02 -6.58 -5.98
C LEU A 57 15.34 -7.94 -5.70
N LEU A 58 14.05 -8.10 -6.00
CA LEU A 58 13.33 -9.37 -5.84
C LEU A 58 13.84 -10.48 -6.76
N ARG A 59 14.34 -10.11 -7.95
CA ARG A 59 14.95 -11.04 -8.92
C ARG A 59 16.35 -11.49 -8.53
N ALA A 60 17.04 -10.74 -7.68
CA ALA A 60 18.37 -11.10 -7.21
C ALA A 60 18.35 -12.25 -6.18
N SER A 61 19.53 -12.78 -5.85
CA SER A 61 19.67 -13.88 -4.89
C SER A 61 19.57 -13.35 -3.46
N VAL A 62 18.34 -13.26 -2.95
CA VAL A 62 18.02 -12.83 -1.58
C VAL A 62 17.91 -14.05 -0.67
N ALA A 63 18.59 -14.01 0.48
CA ALA A 63 18.48 -15.02 1.51
C ALA A 63 17.10 -14.99 2.19
N GLU A 64 16.53 -16.16 2.51
CA GLU A 64 15.47 -16.23 3.51
C GLU A 64 16.06 -15.85 4.87
N PRO A 65 15.46 -14.97 5.72
CA PRO A 65 14.11 -14.37 5.72
C PRO A 65 14.00 -12.97 5.08
N LEU A 66 15.07 -12.47 4.46
CA LEU A 66 15.10 -11.14 3.85
C LEU A 66 14.16 -11.04 2.64
N ARG A 67 13.87 -12.15 1.96
CA ARG A 67 12.91 -12.19 0.85
C ARG A 67 11.51 -11.76 1.28
N THR A 68 11.00 -12.27 2.40
CA THR A 68 9.69 -11.87 2.95
C THR A 68 9.65 -10.37 3.25
N ARG A 69 10.69 -9.84 3.89
CA ARG A 69 10.79 -8.40 4.20
C ARG A 69 10.85 -7.54 2.93
N LEU A 70 11.63 -7.96 1.94
CA LEU A 70 11.72 -7.27 0.65
C LEU A 70 10.37 -7.32 -0.10
N CYS A 71 9.71 -8.47 -0.11
CA CYS A 71 8.38 -8.62 -0.71
C CYS A 71 7.36 -7.65 -0.07
N ALA A 72 7.36 -7.55 1.26
CA ALA A 72 6.55 -6.59 2.01
C ALA A 72 6.86 -5.13 1.61
N ALA A 73 8.14 -4.78 1.48
CA ALA A 73 8.55 -3.43 1.06
C ALA A 73 8.10 -3.09 -0.37
N VAL A 74 8.17 -4.04 -1.30
CA VAL A 74 7.69 -3.85 -2.69
C VAL A 74 6.16 -3.79 -2.74
N ALA A 75 5.46 -4.59 -1.92
CA ALA A 75 4.01 -4.50 -1.76
C ALA A 75 3.58 -3.10 -1.27
N ASP A 76 4.29 -2.54 -0.28
CA ASP A 76 3.98 -1.22 0.25
C ASP A 76 4.28 -0.08 -0.76
N LEU A 77 5.29 -0.26 -1.61
CA LEU A 77 5.54 0.65 -2.73
C LEU A 77 4.40 0.64 -3.75
N HIS A 78 3.90 -0.54 -4.13
CA HIS A 78 2.74 -0.63 -5.00
C HIS A 78 1.49 -0.02 -4.35
N ASN A 79 1.30 -0.22 -3.04
CA ASN A 79 0.23 0.41 -2.29
C ASN A 79 0.31 1.95 -2.34
N LEU A 80 1.50 2.52 -2.19
CA LEU A 80 1.73 3.96 -2.33
C LEU A 80 1.51 4.44 -3.77
N ALA A 81 2.00 3.70 -4.78
CA ALA A 81 1.81 4.05 -6.19
C ALA A 81 0.33 4.03 -6.59
N ALA A 82 -0.44 3.12 -6.02
CA ALA A 82 -1.88 3.08 -6.22
C ALA A 82 -2.55 4.36 -5.73
N TRP A 83 -2.24 4.76 -4.49
CA TRP A 83 -2.79 5.98 -3.91
C TRP A 83 -2.38 7.23 -4.70
N ALA A 84 -1.09 7.33 -5.03
CA ALA A 84 -0.56 8.41 -5.85
C ALA A 84 -1.18 8.50 -7.24
N SER A 85 -1.44 7.34 -7.87
CA SER A 85 -2.11 7.29 -9.17
C SER A 85 -3.56 7.70 -9.07
N PHE A 86 -4.27 7.28 -8.02
CA PHE A 86 -5.65 7.68 -7.77
C PHE A 86 -5.78 9.20 -7.56
N ASP A 87 -4.94 9.78 -6.69
CA ASP A 87 -4.89 11.24 -6.46
C ASP A 87 -4.59 12.04 -7.73
N SER A 88 -3.95 11.41 -8.72
CA SER A 88 -3.61 12.02 -10.01
C SER A 88 -4.64 11.69 -11.11
N GLY A 89 -5.79 11.10 -10.80
CA GLY A 89 -6.84 10.74 -11.77
C GLY A 89 -6.57 9.48 -12.61
N HIS A 90 -5.50 8.73 -12.34
CA HIS A 90 -5.12 7.52 -13.08
C HIS A 90 -5.74 6.26 -12.45
N VAL A 91 -7.07 6.16 -12.45
CA VAL A 91 -7.82 5.11 -11.72
C VAL A 91 -7.47 3.69 -12.18
N GLY A 92 -7.28 3.46 -13.48
CA GLY A 92 -6.86 2.14 -13.99
C GLY A 92 -5.48 1.71 -13.45
N ALA A 93 -4.52 2.64 -13.39
CA ALA A 93 -3.20 2.39 -12.81
C ALA A 93 -3.29 2.16 -11.29
N ALA A 94 -4.20 2.87 -10.61
CA ALA A 94 -4.44 2.66 -9.18
C ALA A 94 -4.90 1.23 -8.88
N HIS A 95 -5.90 0.72 -9.62
CA HIS A 95 -6.36 -0.65 -9.46
C HIS A 95 -5.27 -1.68 -9.77
N HIS A 96 -4.54 -1.50 -10.88
CA HIS A 96 -3.42 -2.39 -11.24
C HIS A 96 -2.38 -2.50 -10.11
N HIS A 97 -1.99 -1.36 -9.52
CA HIS A 97 -1.04 -1.37 -8.41
C HIS A 97 -1.62 -1.96 -7.12
N LEU A 98 -2.91 -1.79 -6.82
CA LEU A 98 -3.55 -2.44 -5.67
C LEU A 98 -3.59 -3.97 -5.83
N ASP A 99 -3.84 -4.48 -7.04
CA ASP A 99 -3.84 -5.91 -7.30
C ASP A 99 -2.45 -6.52 -7.07
N LEU A 100 -1.40 -5.85 -7.57
CA LEU A 100 -0.01 -6.26 -7.32
C LEU A 100 0.36 -6.16 -5.84
N ALA A 101 0.01 -5.07 -5.17
CA ALA A 101 0.28 -4.87 -3.75
C ALA A 101 -0.37 -5.98 -2.91
N LEU A 102 -1.64 -6.29 -3.17
CA LEU A 102 -2.39 -7.28 -2.41
C LEU A 102 -1.82 -8.68 -2.63
N SER A 103 -1.54 -9.04 -3.88
CA SER A 103 -0.93 -10.33 -4.23
C SER A 103 0.42 -10.53 -3.51
N LEU A 104 1.29 -9.52 -3.54
CA LEU A 104 2.58 -9.57 -2.84
C LEU A 104 2.39 -9.67 -1.32
N ALA A 105 1.55 -8.81 -0.73
CA ALA A 105 1.30 -8.80 0.72
C ALA A 105 0.75 -10.14 1.22
N GLU A 106 -0.20 -10.74 0.51
CA GLU A 106 -0.75 -12.06 0.85
C GLU A 106 0.30 -13.17 0.68
N HIS A 107 1.09 -13.13 -0.40
CA HIS A 107 2.16 -14.09 -0.64
C HIS A 107 3.22 -14.09 0.46
N CYS A 108 3.57 -12.92 1.01
CA CYS A 108 4.53 -12.79 2.12
C CYS A 108 3.90 -12.74 3.51
N GLY A 109 2.61 -13.07 3.64
CA GLY A 109 1.91 -13.19 4.92
C GLY A 109 1.77 -11.87 5.70
N GLN A 110 1.73 -10.73 5.02
CA GLN A 110 1.63 -9.40 5.64
C GLN A 110 0.18 -8.96 5.78
N ASP A 111 -0.52 -9.54 6.76
CA ASP A 111 -1.95 -9.30 6.98
C ASP A 111 -2.30 -7.84 7.30
N ASP A 112 -1.46 -7.11 8.05
CA ASP A 112 -1.71 -5.69 8.37
C ASP A 112 -1.63 -4.81 7.10
N LEU A 113 -0.64 -5.08 6.24
CA LEU A 113 -0.51 -4.42 4.95
C LEU A 113 -1.67 -4.78 4.01
N ALA A 114 -2.09 -6.05 3.97
CA ALA A 114 -3.26 -6.47 3.21
C ALA A 114 -4.54 -5.76 3.69
N ALA A 115 -4.71 -5.55 5.00
CA ALA A 115 -5.82 -4.77 5.54
C ALA A 115 -5.78 -3.30 5.06
N ASN A 116 -4.59 -2.67 5.05
CA ASN A 116 -4.40 -1.31 4.54
C ASN A 116 -4.74 -1.19 3.04
N ILE A 117 -4.27 -2.13 2.22
CA ILE A 117 -4.51 -2.16 0.77
C ILE A 117 -6.02 -2.30 0.49
N ARG A 118 -6.70 -3.19 1.21
CA ARG A 118 -8.16 -3.38 1.09
C ARG A 118 -8.93 -2.14 1.52
N TYR A 119 -8.51 -1.47 2.60
CA TYR A 119 -9.05 -0.17 2.99
C TYR A 119 -8.93 0.86 1.85
N ARG A 120 -7.76 1.01 1.24
CA ARG A 120 -7.55 1.96 0.14
C ARG A 120 -8.38 1.61 -1.09
N ARG A 121 -8.44 0.33 -1.47
CA ARG A 121 -9.29 -0.13 -2.58
C ARG A 121 -10.77 0.17 -2.33
N GLY A 122 -11.25 -0.08 -1.12
CA GLY A 122 -12.63 0.24 -0.75
C GLY A 122 -12.92 1.75 -0.81
N ARG A 123 -11.97 2.60 -0.41
CA ARG A 123 -12.11 4.06 -0.57
C ARG A 123 -12.19 4.52 -2.03
N ILE A 124 -11.45 3.89 -2.95
CA ILE A 124 -11.57 4.17 -4.38
C ILE A 124 -12.97 3.79 -4.89
N HIS A 125 -13.53 2.67 -4.42
CA HIS A 125 -14.91 2.30 -4.75
C HIS A 125 -15.93 3.30 -4.21
N LEU A 126 -15.80 3.75 -2.96
CA LEU A 126 -16.68 4.80 -2.40
C LEU A 126 -16.60 6.09 -3.21
N HIS A 127 -15.41 6.53 -3.58
CA HIS A 127 -15.26 7.75 -4.39
C HIS A 127 -16.05 7.72 -5.70
N HIS A 128 -16.27 6.52 -6.26
CA HIS A 128 -17.05 6.33 -7.49
C HIS A 128 -18.48 5.83 -7.24
N GLY A 129 -19.00 5.96 -6.01
CA GLY A 129 -20.37 5.58 -5.64
C GLY A 129 -20.63 4.06 -5.62
N ALA A 130 -19.58 3.23 -5.65
CA ALA A 130 -19.70 1.78 -5.66
C ALA A 130 -19.70 1.20 -4.23
N ALA A 131 -20.69 1.58 -3.42
CA ALA A 131 -20.74 1.25 -1.99
C ALA A 131 -20.68 -0.26 -1.69
N ASP A 132 -21.32 -1.11 -2.49
CA ASP A 132 -21.28 -2.56 -2.30
C ASP A 132 -19.89 -3.15 -2.55
N ALA A 133 -19.20 -2.68 -3.59
CA ALA A 133 -17.82 -3.09 -3.87
C ALA A 133 -16.89 -2.62 -2.75
N ALA A 134 -17.12 -1.42 -2.21
CA ALA A 134 -16.38 -0.91 -1.06
C ALA A 134 -16.58 -1.78 0.19
N LEU A 135 -17.83 -2.12 0.53
CA LEU A 135 -18.16 -2.99 1.66
C LEU A 135 -17.47 -4.34 1.58
N ALA A 136 -17.44 -4.97 0.39
CA ALA A 136 -16.74 -6.23 0.18
C ALA A 136 -15.24 -6.10 0.50
N GLN A 137 -14.60 -5.02 0.06
CA GLN A 137 -13.19 -4.76 0.39
C GLN A 137 -12.98 -4.55 1.89
N PHE A 138 -13.83 -3.76 2.54
CA PHE A 138 -13.70 -3.50 3.98
C PHE A 138 -13.93 -4.74 4.83
N GLN A 139 -14.87 -5.61 4.46
CA GLN A 139 -15.11 -6.89 5.13
C GLN A 139 -13.88 -7.80 5.05
N HIS A 140 -13.30 -7.98 3.85
CA HIS A 140 -12.04 -8.70 3.70
C HIS A 140 -10.90 -8.02 4.48
N GLY A 141 -10.84 -6.69 4.47
CA GLY A 141 -9.87 -5.92 5.25
C GLY A 141 -9.95 -6.24 6.74
N ARG A 142 -11.16 -6.35 7.30
CA ARG A 142 -11.34 -6.64 8.74
C ARG A 142 -10.88 -8.04 9.12
N LEU A 143 -11.06 -9.02 8.23
CA LEU A 143 -10.52 -10.36 8.45
C LEU A 143 -8.99 -10.33 8.50
N ALA A 144 -8.34 -9.58 7.60
CA ALA A 144 -6.89 -9.40 7.62
C ALA A 144 -6.42 -8.66 8.88
N ALA A 145 -7.10 -7.56 9.27
CA ALA A 145 -6.79 -6.82 10.50
C ALA A 145 -6.88 -7.71 11.75
N ARG A 146 -7.88 -8.60 11.82
CA ARG A 146 -8.01 -9.57 12.92
C ARG A 146 -6.85 -10.56 12.96
N ARG A 147 -6.43 -11.12 11.82
CA ARG A 147 -5.27 -12.03 11.75
C ARG A 147 -3.98 -11.32 12.15
N ALA A 148 -3.82 -10.06 11.79
CA ALA A 148 -2.70 -9.23 12.20
C ALA A 148 -2.76 -8.77 13.67
N GLY A 149 -3.87 -8.96 14.37
CA GLY A 149 -4.08 -8.39 15.71
C GLY A 149 -4.12 -6.86 15.73
N SER A 150 -4.42 -6.21 14.60
CA SER A 150 -4.35 -4.77 14.42
C SER A 150 -5.68 -4.09 14.75
N ALA A 151 -5.80 -3.61 15.99
CA ALA A 151 -6.98 -2.86 16.45
C ALA A 151 -7.18 -1.58 15.63
N LEU A 152 -6.11 -0.86 15.32
CA LEU A 152 -6.15 0.36 14.50
C LEU A 152 -6.71 0.10 13.10
N ALA A 153 -6.22 -0.94 12.41
CA ALA A 153 -6.75 -1.27 11.08
C ALA A 153 -8.24 -1.66 11.17
N ALA A 154 -8.63 -2.45 12.18
CA ALA A 154 -10.02 -2.82 12.40
C ALA A 154 -10.94 -1.61 12.64
N SER A 155 -10.48 -0.63 13.40
CA SER A 155 -11.17 0.65 13.63
C SER A 155 -11.36 1.45 12.36
N ILE A 156 -10.28 1.69 11.60
CA ILE A 156 -10.32 2.41 10.32
C ILE A 156 -11.31 1.75 9.36
N LEU A 157 -11.25 0.42 9.24
CA LEU A 157 -12.17 -0.32 8.38
C LEU A 157 -13.62 -0.22 8.85
N SER A 158 -13.89 -0.24 10.16
CA SER A 158 -15.25 -0.08 10.70
C SER A 158 -15.82 1.30 10.38
N ALA A 159 -15.03 2.37 10.52
CA ALA A 159 -15.45 3.72 10.12
C ALA A 159 -15.79 3.82 8.62
N ASN A 160 -15.04 3.12 7.76
CA ASN A 160 -15.30 3.16 6.31
C ASN A 160 -16.48 2.27 5.91
N GLN A 161 -16.76 1.18 6.64
CA GLN A 161 -18.02 0.46 6.50
C GLN A 161 -19.20 1.34 6.90
N ALA A 162 -19.08 2.11 7.98
CA ALA A 162 -20.11 3.05 8.40
C ALA A 162 -20.43 4.06 7.31
N TRP A 163 -19.41 4.67 6.68
CA TRP A 163 -19.60 5.55 5.52
C TRP A 163 -20.33 4.81 4.39
N ALA A 164 -19.89 3.62 3.99
CA ALA A 164 -20.54 2.88 2.91
C ALA A 164 -22.03 2.58 3.20
N TYR A 165 -22.40 2.26 4.43
CA TYR A 165 -23.80 2.07 4.82
C TYR A 165 -24.59 3.38 4.84
N ALA A 166 -23.97 4.49 5.23
CA ALA A 166 -24.59 5.81 5.15
C ALA A 166 -24.92 6.21 3.70
N GLU A 167 -24.02 5.96 2.73
CA GLU A 167 -24.32 6.18 1.30
C GLU A 167 -25.48 5.33 0.77
N LYS A 168 -25.67 4.14 1.37
CA LYS A 168 -26.81 3.26 1.06
C LYS A 168 -28.10 3.63 1.81
N GLY A 169 -28.08 4.63 2.69
CA GLY A 169 -29.22 5.04 3.51
C GLY A 169 -29.51 4.15 4.72
N ASP A 170 -28.62 3.23 5.09
CA ASP A 170 -28.76 2.40 6.30
C ASP A 170 -28.12 3.10 7.52
N GLU A 171 -28.83 4.10 8.04
CA GLU A 171 -28.40 4.92 9.18
C GLU A 171 -28.06 4.06 10.41
N ARG A 172 -28.88 3.05 10.69
CA ARG A 172 -28.71 2.20 11.88
C ARG A 172 -27.39 1.44 11.84
N LEU A 173 -27.07 0.79 10.71
CA LEU A 173 -25.79 0.09 10.57
C LEU A 173 -24.62 1.07 10.54
N ALA A 174 -24.78 2.25 9.93
CA ALA A 174 -23.74 3.26 9.91
C ALA A 174 -23.35 3.69 11.35
N LEU A 175 -24.32 4.00 12.21
CA LEU A 175 -24.06 4.42 13.59
C LEU A 175 -23.44 3.31 14.45
N ASP A 176 -23.92 2.06 14.33
CA ASP A 176 -23.33 0.92 15.05
C ASP A 176 -21.86 0.70 14.67
N LEU A 177 -21.53 0.80 13.37
CA LEU A 177 -20.15 0.62 12.90
C LEU A 177 -19.25 1.79 13.27
N LEU A 178 -19.78 3.01 13.30
CA LEU A 178 -19.03 4.18 13.77
C LEU A 178 -18.70 4.06 15.26
N GLY A 179 -19.61 3.52 16.08
CA GLY A 179 -19.35 3.26 17.50
C GLY A 179 -18.31 2.16 17.77
N ARG A 180 -17.95 1.37 16.76
CA ARG A 180 -16.91 0.32 16.82
C ARG A 180 -15.57 0.78 16.23
N ALA A 181 -15.53 1.97 15.63
CA ALA A 181 -14.31 2.57 15.10
C ALA A 181 -13.53 3.24 16.23
#